data_AF-A0A1G8RRJ9-F1
#
_entry.id   AF-A0A1G8RRJ9-F1
#
_cell.length_a   1.000
_cell.length_b   1.000
_cell.length_c   1.000
_cell.angle_alpha   90.00
_cell.angle_beta   90.00
_cell.angle_gamma   90.00
#
_symmetry.space_group_name_H-M   'P 1'
#
loop_
_entity.id
_entity.type
_entity.pdbx_description
1 polymer ?
#
loop_
_entity_poly.entity_id
_entity_poly.type
_entity_poly.pdbx_seq_one_letter_code
_entity_poly.pdbx_strand_id
1 'polypeptide(L)'
;MPLSRRRFLAASAAASVFAPSLALAQAKEFRLGLITPNGHSWNKAALKFGDDLKAATSGRLTVSVFHSGQLGNEPAMMQQLQSGALDMGFIQAAELGSRVPHIAAINAPYIVRSTPAVAKFVRHPAAVKLFEVLRRRPARSGSVGASPACARCSRPRT
;
A
#
# COMPACT_ATOMS: atom_id res chain seq x y z
N MET A 1 30.37 -53.20 -27.32
CA MET A 1 30.14 -53.01 -25.86
C MET A 1 28.65 -52.82 -25.63
N PRO A 2 27.92 -53.78 -25.03
CA PRO A 2 26.48 -53.63 -24.87
C PRO A 2 26.20 -52.65 -23.72
N LEU A 3 25.60 -51.50 -24.04
CA LEU A 3 25.21 -50.51 -23.05
C LEU A 3 23.97 -51.05 -22.30
N SER A 4 24.21 -51.53 -21.08
CA SER A 4 23.18 -52.07 -20.19
C SER A 4 22.16 -51.00 -19.78
N ARG A 5 20.87 -51.34 -19.85
CA ARG A 5 19.72 -50.52 -19.44
C ARG A 5 19.86 -49.90 -18.04
N ARG A 6 20.65 -50.52 -17.16
CA ARG A 6 20.97 -49.99 -15.82
C ARG A 6 21.79 -48.70 -15.84
N ARG A 7 22.61 -48.48 -16.87
CA ARG A 7 23.40 -47.25 -17.02
C ARG A 7 22.54 -46.06 -17.49
N PHE A 8 21.45 -46.31 -18.22
CA PHE A 8 20.48 -45.28 -18.59
C PHE A 8 19.64 -44.80 -17.39
N LEU A 9 19.23 -45.71 -16.50
CA LEU A 9 18.50 -45.36 -15.27
C LEU A 9 19.37 -44.60 -14.25
N ALA A 10 20.68 -44.87 -14.22
CA ALA A 10 21.62 -44.13 -13.38
C ALA A 10 21.86 -42.68 -13.88
N ALA A 11 21.77 -42.45 -15.19
CA ALA A 11 21.95 -41.12 -15.78
C ALA A 11 20.71 -40.21 -15.61
N SER A 12 19.50 -40.77 -15.51
CA SER A 12 18.28 -39.99 -15.27
C SER A 12 18.11 -39.52 -13.82
N ALA A 13 18.77 -40.17 -12.86
CA ALA A 13 18.67 -39.81 -11.44
C ALA A 13 19.54 -38.61 -11.04
N ALA A 14 20.53 -38.23 -11.86
CA ALA A 14 21.43 -37.12 -11.57
C ALA A 14 20.99 -35.77 -12.20
N ALA A 15 19.99 -35.77 -13.07
CA ALA A 15 19.55 -34.57 -13.79
C ALA A 15 18.48 -33.73 -13.04
N SER A 16 17.98 -34.19 -11.90
CA SER A 16 16.88 -33.56 -11.16
C SER A 16 17.32 -32.47 -10.15
N VAL A 17 18.62 -32.27 -9.91
CA VAL A 17 19.11 -31.37 -8.85
C VAL A 17 19.49 -29.97 -9.38
N PHE A 18 19.47 -29.75 -10.70
CA PHE A 18 19.80 -28.47 -11.33
C PHE A 18 18.63 -27.90 -12.14
N ALA A 19 17.42 -27.91 -11.58
CA ALA A 19 16.41 -26.94 -12.00
C ALA A 19 16.75 -25.62 -11.29
N PRO A 20 17.31 -24.59 -11.96
CA PRO A 20 17.35 -23.28 -11.36
C PRO A 20 15.90 -22.91 -11.08
N SER A 21 15.58 -22.73 -9.81
CA SER A 21 14.35 -22.11 -9.36
C SER A 21 14.33 -20.71 -9.97
N LEU A 22 13.76 -20.60 -11.16
CA LEU A 22 13.26 -19.34 -11.69
C LEU A 22 12.18 -18.90 -10.71
N ALA A 23 12.60 -18.19 -9.67
CA ALA A 23 11.73 -17.39 -8.84
C ALA A 23 11.13 -16.32 -9.76
N LEU A 24 10.07 -16.71 -10.46
CA LEU A 24 9.19 -15.79 -11.17
C LEU A 24 8.71 -14.80 -10.12
N ALA A 25 9.26 -13.59 -10.18
CA ALA A 25 8.86 -12.47 -9.35
C ALA A 25 7.33 -12.34 -9.48
N GLN A 26 6.60 -12.70 -8.43
CA GLN A 26 5.15 -12.79 -8.45
C GLN A 26 4.57 -11.40 -8.74
N ALA A 27 3.86 -11.28 -9.86
CA ALA A 27 3.09 -10.07 -10.12
C ALA A 27 1.99 -9.98 -9.06
N LYS A 28 1.94 -8.86 -8.32
CA LYS A 28 0.95 -8.65 -7.27
C LYS A 28 0.01 -7.52 -7.66
N GLU A 29 -1.28 -7.81 -7.60
CA GLU A 29 -2.34 -6.83 -7.73
C GLU A 29 -2.76 -6.36 -6.33
N PHE A 30 -2.81 -5.05 -6.12
CA PHE A 30 -3.28 -4.42 -4.90
C PHE A 30 -4.68 -3.89 -5.09
N ARG A 31 -5.55 -4.11 -4.10
CA ARG A 31 -6.90 -3.55 -4.09
C ARG A 31 -6.89 -2.21 -3.35
N LEU A 32 -7.37 -1.14 -3.99
CA LEU A 32 -7.45 0.20 -3.41
C LEU A 32 -8.90 0.66 -3.32
N GLY A 33 -9.42 0.83 -2.10
CA GLY A 33 -10.79 1.30 -1.85
C GLY A 33 -10.89 2.80 -1.59
N LEU A 34 -11.94 3.44 -2.11
CA LEU A 34 -12.28 4.84 -1.80
C LEU A 34 -13.79 5.09 -1.85
N ILE A 35 -14.28 5.94 -0.93
CA ILE A 35 -15.71 6.28 -0.83
C ILE A 35 -16.18 7.30 -1.87
N THR A 36 -15.27 8.10 -2.42
CA THR A 36 -15.63 9.22 -3.32
C THR A 36 -16.07 8.72 -4.70
N PRO A 37 -16.96 9.45 -5.40
CA PRO A 37 -17.41 9.05 -6.73
C PRO A 37 -16.29 9.15 -7.78
N ASN A 38 -16.52 8.52 -8.93
CA ASN A 38 -15.65 8.68 -10.10
C ASN A 38 -15.56 10.17 -10.51
N GLY A 39 -14.38 10.62 -10.93
CA GLY A 39 -14.09 12.02 -11.25
C GLY A 39 -13.61 12.88 -10.08
N HIS A 40 -13.80 12.43 -8.83
CA HIS A 40 -13.26 13.12 -7.65
C HIS A 40 -11.73 13.16 -7.67
N SER A 41 -11.14 14.19 -7.04
CA SER A 41 -9.67 14.37 -7.00
C SER A 41 -8.93 13.16 -6.43
N TRP A 42 -9.56 12.48 -5.47
CA TRP A 42 -9.06 11.24 -4.87
C TRP A 42 -8.99 10.09 -5.87
N ASN A 43 -10.02 9.95 -6.72
CA ASN A 43 -10.01 8.91 -7.75
C ASN A 43 -8.90 9.17 -8.77
N LYS A 44 -8.74 10.43 -9.20
CA LYS A 44 -7.64 10.82 -10.11
C LYS A 44 -6.27 10.52 -9.51
N ALA A 45 -6.09 10.79 -8.22
CA ALA A 45 -4.85 10.49 -7.51
C ALA A 45 -4.60 8.97 -7.37
N ALA A 46 -5.64 8.17 -7.10
CA ALA A 46 -5.54 6.72 -6.99
C ALA A 46 -5.18 6.06 -8.34
N LEU A 47 -5.79 6.52 -9.44
CA LEU A 47 -5.46 6.05 -10.78
C LEU A 47 -4.01 6.38 -11.15
N LYS A 48 -3.60 7.64 -10.93
CA LYS A 48 -2.22 8.07 -11.15
C LYS A 48 -1.23 7.26 -10.30
N PHE A 49 -1.57 6.97 -9.04
CA PHE A 49 -0.74 6.11 -8.18
C PHE A 49 -0.58 4.71 -8.77
N GLY A 50 -1.65 4.11 -9.30
CA GLY A 50 -1.58 2.82 -9.99
C GLY A 50 -0.66 2.85 -11.21
N ASP A 51 -0.76 3.90 -12.04
CA ASP A 51 0.10 4.09 -13.22
C ASP A 51 1.58 4.26 -12.84
N ASP A 52 1.86 5.12 -11.85
CA ASP A 52 3.21 5.38 -11.36
C ASP A 52 3.82 4.11 -10.73
N LEU A 53 3.02 3.31 -10.00
CA LEU A 53 3.47 2.04 -9.42
C LEU A 53 3.77 1.01 -10.50
N LYS A 54 2.90 0.90 -11.51
CA LYS A 54 3.10 0.00 -12.64
C LYS A 54 4.36 0.37 -13.41
N ALA A 55 4.59 1.66 -13.68
CA ALA A 55 5.78 2.15 -14.35
C ALA A 55 7.06 1.89 -13.54
N ALA A 56 7.05 2.22 -12.24
CA ALA A 56 8.21 2.05 -11.37
C ALA A 56 8.60 0.58 -11.14
N THR A 57 7.65 -0.34 -11.26
CA THR A 57 7.86 -1.76 -11.00
C THR A 57 7.96 -2.60 -12.28
N SER A 58 7.95 -1.96 -13.45
CA SER A 58 7.94 -2.61 -14.76
C SER A 58 6.77 -3.59 -14.90
N GLY A 59 5.60 -3.22 -14.39
CA GLY A 59 4.37 -4.00 -14.44
C GLY A 59 4.24 -5.10 -13.38
N ARG A 60 5.23 -5.29 -12.51
CA ARG A 60 5.17 -6.32 -11.46
C ARG A 60 4.12 -6.01 -10.40
N LEU A 61 3.88 -4.75 -10.09
CA LEU A 61 2.84 -4.33 -9.14
C LEU A 61 1.76 -3.56 -9.90
N THR A 62 0.51 -3.95 -9.70
CA THR A 62 -0.67 -3.28 -10.28
C THR A 62 -1.64 -2.89 -9.17
N VAL A 63 -2.50 -1.91 -9.43
CA VAL A 63 -3.50 -1.43 -8.47
C VAL A 63 -4.87 -1.41 -9.14
N SER A 64 -5.84 -2.07 -8.52
CA SER A 64 -7.25 -2.02 -8.90
C SER A 64 -8.00 -1.08 -7.97
N VAL A 65 -8.58 -0.02 -8.54
CA VAL A 65 -9.24 1.07 -7.82
C VAL A 65 -10.75 0.84 -7.75
N PHE A 66 -11.27 0.72 -6.54
CA PHE A 66 -12.69 0.56 -6.23
C PHE A 66 -13.26 1.86 -5.67
N HIS A 67 -13.98 2.62 -6.51
CA HIS A 67 -14.54 3.92 -6.15
C HIS A 67 -15.99 3.81 -5.63
N SER A 68 -16.59 4.95 -5.29
CA SER A 68 -18.00 5.04 -4.87
C SER A 68 -18.39 4.12 -3.71
N GLY A 69 -17.44 3.75 -2.83
CA GLY A 69 -17.74 2.88 -1.70
C GLY A 69 -18.15 1.45 -2.09
N GLN A 70 -17.72 0.96 -3.26
CA GLN A 70 -18.00 -0.41 -3.73
C GLN A 70 -17.59 -1.51 -2.73
N LEU A 71 -16.59 -1.24 -1.88
CA LEU A 71 -16.10 -2.16 -0.85
C LEU A 71 -16.73 -1.92 0.53
N GLY A 72 -17.65 -0.95 0.63
CA GLY A 72 -18.29 -0.52 1.87
C GLY A 72 -17.94 0.92 2.24
N ASN A 73 -18.44 1.35 3.41
CA ASN A 73 -18.08 2.63 4.03
C ASN A 73 -16.67 2.57 4.65
N GLU A 74 -16.11 3.71 5.05
CA GLU A 74 -14.75 3.77 5.60
C GLU A 74 -14.54 2.85 6.83
N PRO A 75 -15.48 2.73 7.79
CA PRO A 75 -15.33 1.78 8.88
C PRO A 75 -15.20 0.32 8.43
N ALA A 76 -15.98 -0.11 7.44
CA ALA A 76 -15.92 -1.46 6.88
C ALA A 76 -14.63 -1.67 6.07
N MET A 77 -14.22 -0.69 5.28
CA MET A 77 -12.94 -0.74 4.56
C MET A 77 -11.74 -0.82 5.53
N MET A 78 -11.82 -0.13 6.67
CA MET A 78 -10.80 -0.22 7.71
C MET A 78 -10.72 -1.62 8.34
N GLN A 79 -11.86 -2.29 8.53
CA GLN A 79 -11.86 -3.68 8.98
C GLN A 79 -11.26 -4.62 7.92
N GLN A 80 -11.55 -4.39 6.63
CA GLN A 80 -10.96 -5.15 5.53
C GLN A 80 -9.43 -4.91 5.41
N LEU A 81 -8.96 -3.70 5.69
CA LEU A 81 -7.52 -3.39 5.77
C LEU A 81 -6.85 -4.14 6.92
N GLN A 82 -7.52 -4.26 8.06
CA GLN A 82 -7.01 -5.00 9.23
C GLN A 82 -6.96 -6.51 9.00
N SER A 83 -7.95 -7.06 8.30
CA SER A 83 -7.99 -8.49 7.96
C SER A 83 -7.08 -8.85 6.77
N GLY A 84 -6.58 -7.85 6.03
CA GLY A 84 -5.82 -8.05 4.80
C GLY A 84 -6.68 -8.39 3.58
N ALA A 85 -8.01 -8.30 3.69
CA ALA A 85 -8.93 -8.46 2.55
C ALA A 85 -8.86 -7.29 1.56
N LEU A 86 -8.46 -6.11 2.07
CA LEU A 86 -8.15 -4.91 1.30
C LEU A 86 -6.69 -4.52 1.55
N ASP A 87 -5.92 -4.24 0.50
CA ASP A 87 -4.50 -3.88 0.66
C ASP A 87 -4.32 -2.38 0.97
N MET A 88 -5.12 -1.52 0.33
CA MET A 88 -4.96 -0.07 0.38
C MET A 88 -6.33 0.62 0.45
N GLY A 89 -6.40 1.76 1.12
CA GLY A 89 -7.62 2.55 1.20
C GLY A 89 -7.35 4.02 1.42
N PHE A 90 -8.13 4.87 0.76
CA PHE A 90 -8.17 6.30 1.06
C PHE A 90 -9.22 6.53 2.14
N ILE A 91 -8.74 6.86 3.33
CA ILE A 91 -9.55 7.00 4.54
C ILE A 91 -9.40 8.44 5.06
N GLN A 92 -10.51 9.06 5.39
CA GLN A 92 -10.57 10.40 5.97
C GLN A 92 -9.87 10.43 7.33
N ALA A 93 -9.14 11.53 7.59
CA ALA A 93 -8.48 11.75 8.87
C ALA A 93 -9.46 11.75 10.06
N ALA A 94 -10.74 12.09 9.82
CA ALA A 94 -11.80 12.04 10.81
C ALA A 94 -12.07 10.60 11.30
N GLU A 95 -12.20 9.64 10.38
CA GLU A 95 -12.39 8.21 10.70
C GLU A 95 -11.16 7.63 11.41
N LEU A 96 -9.97 8.10 11.08
CA LEU A 96 -8.76 7.71 11.79
C LEU A 96 -8.72 8.27 13.24
N GLY A 97 -9.22 9.49 13.45
CA GLY A 97 -9.33 10.12 14.77
C GLY A 97 -10.30 9.43 15.73
N SER A 98 -11.38 8.82 15.22
CA SER A 98 -12.32 8.05 16.04
C SER A 98 -11.68 6.77 16.61
N ARG A 99 -10.70 6.20 15.90
CA ARG A 99 -9.99 4.96 16.28
C ARG A 99 -8.73 5.20 17.09
N VAL A 100 -8.00 6.27 16.77
CA VAL A 100 -6.76 6.65 17.44
C VAL A 100 -6.93 8.08 17.99
N PRO A 101 -7.37 8.24 19.25
CA PRO A 101 -7.67 9.57 19.80
C PRO A 101 -6.50 10.56 19.72
N HIS A 102 -5.26 10.06 19.77
CA HIS A 102 -4.07 10.90 19.62
C HIS A 102 -4.06 11.70 18.33
N ILE A 103 -4.56 11.13 17.21
CA ILE A 103 -4.53 11.83 15.92
C ILE A 103 -5.78 12.70 15.69
N ALA A 104 -6.80 12.59 16.55
CA ALA A 104 -8.02 13.39 16.42
C ALA A 104 -7.75 14.90 16.50
N ALA A 105 -6.67 15.30 17.19
CA ALA A 105 -6.24 16.69 17.28
C ALA A 105 -5.98 17.36 15.91
N ILE A 106 -5.68 16.58 14.86
CA ILE A 106 -5.48 17.12 13.50
C ILE A 106 -6.77 17.67 12.89
N ASN A 107 -7.93 17.22 13.38
CA ASN A 107 -9.24 17.63 12.90
C ASN A 107 -9.89 18.71 13.78
N ALA A 108 -9.14 19.31 14.71
CA ALA A 108 -9.67 20.36 15.57
C ALA A 108 -10.14 21.57 14.73
N PRO A 109 -11.31 22.15 15.05
CA PRO A 109 -11.84 23.28 14.30
C PRO A 109 -10.88 24.49 14.39
N TYR A 110 -10.72 25.21 13.27
CA TYR A 110 -9.91 26.42 13.15
C TYR A 110 -8.41 26.27 13.45
N ILE A 111 -7.85 25.06 13.39
CA ILE A 111 -6.42 24.81 13.61
C ILE A 111 -5.51 25.49 12.56
N VAL A 112 -6.05 25.79 11.38
CA VAL A 112 -5.39 26.55 10.31
C VAL A 112 -6.22 27.77 9.91
N ARG A 113 -5.55 28.87 9.60
CA ARG A 113 -6.19 30.14 9.24
C ARG A 113 -6.57 30.25 7.76
N SER A 114 -6.08 29.36 6.89
CA SER A 114 -6.37 29.38 5.45
C SER A 114 -6.11 28.02 4.80
N THR A 115 -6.81 27.73 3.70
CA THR A 115 -6.63 26.49 2.92
C THR A 115 -5.17 26.26 2.46
N PRO A 116 -4.42 27.28 1.98
CA PRO A 116 -3.00 27.10 1.65
C PRO A 116 -2.12 26.73 2.85
N ALA A 117 -2.50 27.13 4.07
CA ALA A 117 -1.76 26.81 5.28
C ALA A 117 -1.90 25.32 5.67
N VAL A 118 -2.95 24.62 5.22
CA VAL A 118 -3.18 23.19 5.50
C VAL A 118 -2.00 22.33 5.02
N ALA A 119 -1.52 22.56 3.80
CA ALA A 119 -0.40 21.80 3.25
C ALA A 119 0.90 21.99 4.06
N LYS A 120 1.12 23.18 4.62
CA LYS A 120 2.25 23.46 5.51
C LYS A 120 2.07 22.80 6.88
N PHE A 121 0.85 22.83 7.41
CA PHE A 121 0.50 22.24 8.70
C PHE A 121 0.69 20.72 8.71
N VAL A 122 0.16 20.01 7.71
CA VAL A 122 0.27 18.53 7.63
C VAL A 122 1.72 18.06 7.48
N ARG A 123 2.58 18.88 6.86
CA ARG A 123 4.03 18.61 6.72
C ARG A 123 4.86 19.07 7.92
N HIS A 124 4.27 19.77 8.89
CA HIS A 124 4.99 20.26 10.05
C HIS A 124 5.52 19.09 10.90
N PRO A 125 6.73 19.17 11.48
CA PRO A 125 7.32 18.06 12.24
C PRO A 125 6.43 17.55 13.37
N ALA A 126 5.66 18.44 14.01
CA ALA A 126 4.70 18.05 15.05
C ALA A 126 3.54 17.20 14.50
N ALA A 127 3.02 17.54 13.32
CA ALA A 127 1.96 16.76 12.67
C ALA A 127 2.49 15.41 12.16
N VAL A 128 3.72 15.37 11.65
CA VAL A 128 4.37 14.11 11.22
C VAL A 128 4.58 13.15 12.39
N LYS A 129 4.94 13.65 13.58
CA LYS A 129 5.03 12.84 14.81
C LYS A 129 3.70 12.20 15.19
N LEU A 130 2.59 12.88 14.89
CA LEU A 130 1.24 12.36 15.15
C LEU A 130 0.94 11.13 14.31
N PHE A 131 1.32 11.15 13.04
CA PHE A 131 1.20 10.00 12.14
C PHE A 131 2.15 8.84 12.50
N GLU A 132 3.24 9.10 13.23
CA GLU A 132 4.13 8.05 13.73
C GLU A 132 3.41 7.12 14.74
N VAL A 133 2.43 7.64 15.49
CA VAL A 133 1.62 6.83 16.41
C VAL A 133 0.84 5.74 15.67
N LEU A 134 0.37 6.04 14.46
CA LEU A 134 -0.32 5.05 13.61
C LEU A 134 0.61 3.91 13.21
N ARG A 135 1.87 4.24 12.90
CA ARG A 135 2.93 3.29 12.54
C ARG A 135 3.37 2.40 13.70
N ARG A 136 3.35 2.92 14.94
CA ARG A 136 3.69 2.15 16.15
C ARG A 136 2.55 1.23 16.61
N ARG A 137 1.31 1.44 16.14
CA ARG A 137 0.13 0.63 16.50
C ARG A 137 -0.69 0.19 15.26
N PRO A 138 -0.10 -0.58 14.33
CA PRO A 138 -0.77 -1.00 13.09
C PRO A 138 -2.06 -1.80 13.34
N ALA A 139 -2.10 -2.63 14.39
CA ALA A 139 -3.29 -3.42 14.75
C ALA A 139 -4.51 -2.56 15.17
N ARG A 140 -4.30 -1.34 15.71
CA ARG A 140 -5.40 -0.43 16.08
C ARG A 140 -5.75 0.56 14.97
N SER A 141 -4.75 0.94 14.18
CA SER A 141 -4.90 1.95 13.13
C SER A 141 -5.33 1.36 11.79
N GLY A 142 -5.27 0.03 11.58
CA GLY A 142 -5.52 -0.60 10.29
C GLY A 142 -4.62 -0.09 9.15
N SER A 143 -3.60 0.70 9.49
CA SER A 143 -2.75 1.38 8.51
C SER A 143 -1.51 0.55 8.22
N VAL A 144 -1.63 -0.37 7.25
CA VAL A 144 -0.45 -0.95 6.60
C VAL A 144 -0.01 0.07 5.54
N GLY A 145 1.01 0.89 5.84
CA GLY A 145 1.60 1.77 4.82
C GLY A 145 2.04 3.17 5.23
N ALA A 146 1.97 3.56 6.52
CA ALA A 146 2.69 4.75 6.99
C ALA A 146 4.21 4.48 7.02
N SER A 147 4.79 4.13 5.88
CA SER A 147 6.21 3.85 5.72
C SER A 147 6.97 5.15 5.45
N PRO A 148 8.09 5.42 6.15
CA PRO A 148 8.94 6.59 5.90
C PRO A 148 9.62 6.57 4.51
N ALA A 149 9.38 5.54 3.68
CA ALA A 149 9.89 5.44 2.32
C ALA A 149 9.45 6.62 1.42
N CYS A 150 8.24 7.16 1.61
CA CYS A 150 7.77 8.29 0.82
C CYS A 150 8.55 9.60 1.11
N ALA A 151 9.08 9.77 2.32
CA ALA A 151 9.94 10.90 2.66
C ALA A 151 11.39 10.74 2.16
N ARG A 152 11.78 9.52 1.77
CA ARG A 152 13.15 9.21 1.30
C ARG A 152 13.28 9.26 -0.23
N CYS A 153 12.17 9.18 -0.97
CA CYS A 153 12.14 9.36 -2.43
C CYS A 153 12.12 10.82 -2.89
N SER A 154 11.83 11.79 -2.02
CA SER A 154 11.78 13.21 -2.37
C SER A 154 13.10 13.96 -2.23
N ARG A 155 14.19 13.27 -1.87
CA ARG A 155 15.53 13.87 -1.90
C ARG A 155 16.11 13.75 -3.31
N PRO A 156 16.47 14.86 -3.99
CA PRO A 156 17.21 14.77 -5.23
C PRO A 156 18.51 14.00 -4.95
N ARG A 157 18.79 13.00 -5.77
CA ARG A 157 20.08 12.28 -5.73
C ARG A 157 21.16 13.25 -6.22
N THR A 158 21.91 13.83 -5.29
CA THR A 158 23.27 14.33 -5.51
C THR A 158 24.21 13.45 -4.72
#